data_AF-A0A351GIS2-F1
#
_entry.id   AF-A0A351GIS2-F1
#
_cell.length_a   1.000
_cell.length_b   1.000
_cell.length_c   1.000
_cell.angle_alpha   90.00
_cell.angle_beta   90.00
_cell.angle_gamma   90.00
#
_symmetry.space_group_name_H-M   'P 1'
#
loop_
_entity.id
_entity.type
_entity.pdbx_description
1 polymer ?
#
loop_
_entity_poly.entity_id
_entity_poly.type
_entity_poly.pdbx_seq_one_letter_code
_entity_poly.pdbx_strand_id
1 'polypeptide(L)' 'MSNYHVPVMLRECVEGLNINPKGTYVDVTYGGGGHSQA' A
#
# COMPACT_ATOMS: atom_id res chain seq x y z
N MET A 1 -12.38 -7.06 -13.80
CA MET A 1 -11.20 -7.39 -12.99
C MET A 1 -9.96 -6.98 -13.76
N SER A 2 -9.08 -6.19 -13.15
CA SER A 2 -7.72 -6.00 -13.67
C SER A 2 -6.99 -7.35 -13.62
N ASN A 3 -6.19 -7.68 -14.64
CA ASN A 3 -5.28 -8.84 -14.62
C ASN A 3 -4.04 -8.61 -13.74
N TYR A 4 -3.95 -7.44 -13.09
CA TYR A 4 -2.84 -7.08 -12.23
C TYR A 4 -2.99 -7.65 -10.81
N HIS A 5 -1.87 -7.84 -10.13
CA HIS A 5 -1.82 -8.40 -8.78
C HIS A 5 -2.65 -7.57 -7.79
N VAL A 6 -3.46 -8.26 -6.98
CA VAL A 6 -4.21 -7.64 -5.87
C VAL A 6 -3.34 -7.71 -4.62
N PRO A 7 -3.00 -6.58 -3.97
CA PRO A 7 -2.12 -6.59 -2.82
C PRO A 7 -2.76 -7.30 -1.63
N VAL A 8 -1.99 -8.16 -0.98
CA VAL A 8 -2.48 -8.95 0.17
C VAL A 8 -2.66 -8.03 1.39
N MET A 9 -3.82 -8.13 2.05
CA MET A 9 -4.20 -7.35 3.24
C MET A 9 -4.06 -5.83 3.06
N LEU A 10 -4.38 -5.31 1.86
CA LEU A 10 -4.19 -3.89 1.55
C LEU A 10 -4.86 -2.97 2.58
N ARG A 11 -6.14 -3.25 2.90
CA ARG A 11 -6.92 -2.39 3.81
C ARG A 11 -6.31 -2.34 5.20
N GLU A 12 -6.01 -3.50 5.77
CA GLU A 12 -5.45 -3.63 7.12
C GLU A 12 -4.08 -2.95 7.21
N CYS A 13 -3.23 -3.09 6.19
CA CYS A 13 -1.92 -2.43 6.14
C CYS A 13 -2.04 -0.90 6.06
N VAL A 14 -2.92 -0.38 5.21
CA VAL A 14 -3.13 1.07 5.03
C VAL A 14 -3.76 1.69 6.28
N GLU A 15 -4.77 1.04 6.86
CA GLU A 15 -5.40 1.50 8.11
C GLU A 15 -4.42 1.47 9.28
N GLY A 16 -3.62 0.40 9.40
CA GLY A 16 -2.60 0.26 10.44
C GLY A 16 -1.47 1.29 10.35
N LEU A 17 -1.18 1.79 9.15
CA LEU A 17 -0.17 2.85 8.95
C LEU A 17 -0.64 4.22 9.46
N ASN A 18 -1.95 4.39 9.69
CA ASN A 18 -2.58 5.62 10.16
C ASN A 18 -2.08 6.85 9.35
N ILE A 19 -2.31 6.80 8.04
CA ILE A 19 -1.74 7.75 7.08
C ILE A 19 -2.10 9.20 7.44
N ASN A 20 -1.06 10.04 7.50
CA ASN A 20 -1.13 11.48 7.55
C ASN A 20 -0.90 12.02 6.14
N PRO A 21 -1.81 12.83 5.59
CA PRO A 21 -1.65 13.43 4.24
C PRO A 21 -0.38 14.27 4.04
N LYS A 22 0.26 14.74 5.12
CA LYS A 22 1.54 15.46 5.08
C LYS A 22 2.74 14.56 5.42
N GLY A 23 2.51 13.29 5.73
CA GLY A 23 3.55 12.33 6.08
C GLY A 23 4.32 11.87 4.85
N THR A 24 5.56 11.43 5.07
CA THR A 24 6.37 10.72 4.07
C THR A 24 6.57 9.29 4.56
N TYR A 25 6.26 8.32 3.71
CA TYR A 25 6.25 6.90 4.05
C TYR A 25 7.24 6.13 3.18
N VAL A 26 7.76 5.02 3.71
CA VAL A 26 8.73 4.17 3.02
C VAL A 26 8.13 2.79 2.85
N ASP A 27 8.04 2.34 1.61
CA ASP A 27 7.77 0.94 1.27
C ASP A 27 9.11 0.22 1.08
N VAL A 28 9.52 -0.52 2.10
CA VAL A 28 10.76 -1.31 2.10
C VAL A 28 10.65 -2.61 1.30
N THR A 29 9.49 -2.87 0.71
CA THR A 29 9.13 -4.13 0.02
C THR A 29 8.44 -3.86 -1.30
N TYR A 30 8.73 -2.73 -1.95
CA TYR A 30 8.00 -2.16 -3.08
C TYR A 30 7.37 -3.16 -4.05
N GLY A 31 8.10 -4.18 -4.51
CA GLY A 31 7.54 -5.26 -5.33
C GLY A 31 6.81 -4.73 -6.57
N GLY A 32 5.57 -5.15 -6.78
CA GLY A 32 4.69 -4.61 -7.84
C GLY A 32 4.04 -3.26 -7.54
N GLY A 33 4.43 -2.57 -6.47
CA GLY A 33 3.98 -1.23 -6.10
C GLY A 33 2.56 -1.15 -5.54
N GLY A 34 1.91 -2.29 -5.29
CA GLY A 34 0.50 -2.34 -4.95
C GLY A 34 0.12 -1.63 -3.64
N HIS A 35 0.91 -1.80 -2.58
CA HIS A 35 0.71 -1.07 -1.32
C HIS A 35 1.12 0.40 -1.42
N SER A 36 2.11 0.72 -2.26
CA SER A 36 2.55 2.10 -2.50
C SER A 36 1.55 2.94 -3.32
N GLN A 37 0.68 2.32 -4.12
CA GLN A 37 -0.30 3.02 -4.96
C GLN A 37 -1.55 3.48 -4.17
N ALA A 38 -1.87 2.82 -3.06
CA ALA A 38 -3.05 3.09 -2.25
C ALA A 38 -2.95 4.41 -1.47
#